data_AF-A0A920QRY4-F1
#
_entry.id   AF-A0A920QRY4-F1
#
_cell.length_a   1.000
_cell.length_b   1.000
_cell.length_c   1.000
_cell.angle_alpha   90.00
_cell.angle_beta   90.00
_cell.angle_gamma   90.00
#
_symmetry.space_group_name_H-M   'P 1'
#
loop_
_entity.id
_entity.type
_entity.pdbx_description
1 polymer ?
#
loop_
_entity_poly.entity_id
_entity_poly.type
_entity_poly.pdbx_seq_one_letter_code
_entity_poly.pdbx_strand_id
1 'polypeptide(L)'
;MITGFNGILSVTVFLPALAALLIWLVAKSDRQVRLIAVTAGLCDLVLAAVVFALFNKGDGADRFQFVDRIDWINTDTFNASYLLPWRGLRPPLVLLTGLLGFCALLASFHIQTRIKEYFVWLLVLQTAVMGVFTSLDLLLFFLFWELELIPMYMLISVWGSGKKEYSAMKFLIFTILGSAAMLVALVGIFLSGI
;
A
#
# COMPACT_ATOMS: atom_id res chain seq x y z
N MET A 1 -11.35 24.93 4.45
CA MET A 1 -11.84 23.96 3.45
C MET A 1 -10.87 23.97 2.29
N ILE A 2 -9.92 23.03 2.24
CA ILE A 2 -9.27 22.71 0.95
C ILE A 2 -10.14 21.58 0.39
N THR A 3 -11.18 22.00 -0.34
CA THR A 3 -11.96 21.15 -1.22
C THR A 3 -11.16 21.00 -2.50
N GLY A 4 -10.58 19.83 -2.72
CA GLY A 4 -9.86 19.53 -3.94
C GLY A 4 -9.22 18.16 -3.85
N PHE A 5 -9.85 17.19 -4.52
CA PHE A 5 -9.18 15.95 -4.90
C PHE A 5 -7.93 16.34 -5.70
N ASN A 6 -6.77 16.25 -5.08
CA ASN A 6 -5.51 16.57 -5.75
C ASN A 6 -4.99 15.35 -6.51
N GLY A 7 -5.49 14.14 -6.19
CA GLY A 7 -5.15 12.87 -6.83
C GLY A 7 -3.72 12.41 -6.56
N ILE A 8 -2.87 13.29 -6.03
CA ILE A 8 -1.46 13.03 -5.75
C ILE A 8 -1.32 11.85 -4.78
N LEU A 9 -2.17 11.73 -3.76
CA LEU A 9 -2.08 10.63 -2.80
C LEU A 9 -2.55 9.32 -3.43
N SER A 10 -3.64 9.35 -4.19
CA SER A 10 -4.07 8.18 -4.98
C SER A 10 -2.98 7.74 -5.97
N VAL A 11 -2.28 8.67 -6.61
CA VAL A 11 -1.15 8.36 -7.49
C VAL A 11 -0.03 7.70 -6.70
N THR A 12 0.35 8.23 -5.54
CA THR A 12 1.36 7.59 -4.68
C THR A 12 0.97 6.15 -4.30
N VAL A 13 -0.29 5.90 -3.96
CA VAL A 13 -0.74 4.56 -3.60
C VAL A 13 -0.75 3.61 -4.79
N PHE A 14 -1.25 4.04 -5.96
CA PHE A 14 -1.50 3.16 -7.10
C PHE A 14 -0.38 3.13 -8.16
N LEU A 15 0.62 4.01 -8.08
CA LEU A 15 1.76 4.02 -9.01
C LEU A 15 2.50 2.66 -9.03
N PRO A 16 2.80 2.02 -7.88
CA PRO A 16 3.42 0.70 -7.90
C PRO A 16 2.52 -0.36 -8.56
N ALA A 17 1.20 -0.33 -8.33
CA ALA A 17 0.25 -1.24 -8.96
C ALA A 17 0.18 -1.04 -10.48
N LEU A 18 0.21 0.21 -10.95
CA LEU A 18 0.25 0.52 -12.37
C LEU A 18 1.55 0.00 -13.00
N ALA A 19 2.69 0.15 -12.31
CA ALA A 19 3.96 -0.44 -12.74
C ALA A 19 3.91 -1.97 -12.77
N ALA A 20 3.26 -2.61 -11.79
CA ALA A 20 3.06 -4.05 -11.78
C ALA A 20 2.24 -4.52 -12.99
N LEU A 21 1.18 -3.79 -13.34
CA LEU A 21 0.36 -4.04 -14.53
C LEU A 21 1.17 -3.85 -15.82
N LEU A 22 1.98 -2.79 -15.91
CA LEU A 22 2.86 -2.53 -17.06
C LEU A 22 3.89 -3.65 -17.23
N ILE A 23 4.49 -4.13 -16.14
CA ILE A 23 5.39 -5.29 -16.18
C ILE A 23 4.63 -6.52 -16.68
N TRP A 24 3.42 -6.76 -16.17
CA TRP A 24 2.62 -7.91 -16.56
C TRP A 24 2.30 -7.93 -18.06
N LEU A 25 1.91 -6.79 -18.62
CA LEU A 25 1.45 -6.68 -20.01
C LEU A 25 2.60 -6.50 -21.02
N VAL A 26 3.61 -5.70 -20.70
CA VAL A 26 4.59 -5.20 -21.68
C VAL A 26 5.96 -5.85 -21.54
N ALA A 27 6.38 -6.21 -20.32
CA ALA A 27 7.73 -6.73 -20.11
C ALA A 27 7.88 -8.14 -20.69
N LYS A 28 8.80 -8.26 -21.65
CA LYS A 28 9.16 -9.52 -22.34
C LYS A 28 10.53 -10.07 -21.94
N SER A 29 11.35 -9.26 -21.27
CA SER A 29 12.70 -9.64 -20.82
C SER A 29 12.93 -9.28 -19.36
N ASP A 30 13.78 -10.04 -18.68
CA ASP A 30 14.10 -9.83 -17.27
C ASP A 30 14.72 -8.45 -17.01
N ARG A 31 15.50 -7.95 -17.97
CA ARG A 31 16.07 -6.60 -17.92
C ARG A 31 14.98 -5.53 -17.92
N GLN A 32 13.95 -5.67 -18.76
CA GLN A 32 12.82 -4.75 -18.79
C GLN A 32 12.02 -4.80 -17.49
N VAL A 33 11.76 -6.00 -16.95
CA VAL A 33 11.06 -6.16 -15.66
C VAL A 33 11.77 -5.37 -14.57
N ARG A 34 13.08 -5.59 -14.40
CA ARG A 34 13.88 -4.92 -13.36
C ARG A 34 13.95 -3.42 -13.56
N LEU A 35 14.12 -2.96 -14.80
CA LEU A 35 14.20 -1.53 -15.10
C LEU A 35 12.88 -0.81 -14.84
N ILE A 36 11.74 -1.39 -15.27
CA ILE A 36 10.41 -0.82 -14.99
C ILE A 36 10.15 -0.81 -13.48
N ALA A 37 10.47 -1.89 -12.77
CA ALA A 37 10.22 -1.98 -11.34
C ALA A 37 11.06 -0.96 -10.54
N VAL A 38 12.36 -0.83 -10.83
CA VAL A 38 13.23 0.14 -10.14
C VAL A 38 12.88 1.58 -10.49
N THR A 39 12.56 1.87 -11.76
CA THR A 39 12.13 3.23 -12.14
C THR A 39 10.83 3.60 -11.47
N ALA A 40 9.86 2.69 -11.39
CA ALA A 40 8.63 2.89 -10.64
C ALA A 40 8.88 3.10 -9.15
N GLY A 41 9.72 2.28 -8.51
CA GLY A 41 10.07 2.45 -7.10
C GLY A 41 10.82 3.75 -6.81
N LEU A 42 11.67 4.21 -7.72
CA LEU A 42 12.33 5.51 -7.61
C LEU A 42 11.32 6.65 -7.74
N CYS A 43 10.40 6.57 -8.70
CA CYS A 43 9.33 7.54 -8.85
C CYS A 43 8.44 7.60 -7.60
N ASP A 44 8.09 6.44 -7.03
CA ASP A 44 7.32 6.34 -5.79
C ASP A 44 8.04 7.00 -4.61
N LEU A 45 9.33 6.72 -4.42
CA LEU A 45 10.16 7.34 -3.39
C LEU A 45 10.28 8.86 -3.57
N VAL A 46 10.52 9.32 -4.80
CA VAL A 46 10.60 10.76 -5.10
C VAL A 46 9.26 11.43 -4.81
N LEU A 47 8.15 10.82 -5.21
CA LEU A 47 6.81 11.34 -4.96
C LEU A 47 6.54 11.40 -3.45
N ALA A 48 6.81 10.33 -2.70
CA ALA A 48 6.67 10.29 -1.26
C ALA A 48 7.54 11.37 -0.57
N ALA A 49 8.77 11.58 -1.04
CA ALA A 49 9.68 12.61 -0.53
C ALA A 49 9.18 14.03 -0.84
N VAL A 50 8.65 14.27 -2.04
CA VAL A 50 8.07 15.56 -2.43
C VAL A 50 6.85 15.86 -1.58
N VAL A 51 5.90 14.92 -1.45
CA VAL A 51 4.70 15.11 -0.63
C VAL A 51 5.05 15.29 0.85
N PHE A 52 6.11 14.62 1.34
CA PHE A 52 6.64 14.86 2.68
C PHE A 52 7.28 16.25 2.83
N ALA A 53 8.04 16.74 1.85
CA ALA A 53 8.68 18.05 1.91
C ALA A 53 7.67 19.20 1.81
N LEU A 54 6.59 19.00 1.04
CA LEU A 54 5.47 19.94 0.92
C LEU A 54 4.57 19.97 2.16
N PHE A 55 4.75 19.03 3.10
CA PHE A 55 4.02 19.02 4.36
C PHE A 55 4.46 20.19 5.25
N ASN A 56 3.55 21.14 5.44
CA ASN A 56 3.79 22.33 6.26
C ASN A 56 3.65 21.99 7.74
N LYS A 57 4.72 22.21 8.51
CA LYS A 57 4.81 21.94 9.96
C LYS A 57 4.42 23.13 10.85
N GLY A 58 4.07 24.29 10.27
CA GLY A 58 3.71 25.52 11.00
C GLY A 58 2.23 25.58 11.46
N ASP A 59 1.81 26.73 12.01
CA ASP A 59 0.53 27.03 12.72
C ASP A 59 -0.80 26.84 11.93
N GLY A 60 -0.80 26.01 10.88
CA GLY A 60 -1.97 25.46 10.21
C GLY A 60 -1.94 23.92 10.11
N ALA A 61 -1.01 23.25 10.80
CA ALA A 61 -0.82 21.80 10.84
C ALA A 61 -2.06 21.01 11.30
N ASP A 62 -3.05 21.72 11.87
CA ASP A 62 -4.35 21.18 12.22
C ASP A 62 -5.37 21.03 11.08
N ARG A 63 -5.04 21.52 9.88
CA ARG A 63 -5.89 21.35 8.69
C ARG A 63 -5.34 20.24 7.82
N PHE A 64 -6.24 19.40 7.29
CA PHE A 64 -5.87 18.39 6.30
C PHE A 64 -5.31 19.09 5.06
N GLN A 65 -4.01 18.90 4.79
CA GLN A 65 -3.30 19.63 3.72
C GLN A 65 -3.50 18.97 2.35
N PHE A 66 -3.53 17.64 2.31
CA PHE A 66 -3.93 16.86 1.15
C PHE A 66 -5.03 15.88 1.59
N VAL A 67 -6.17 15.92 0.91
CA VAL A 67 -7.28 14.99 1.12
C VAL A 67 -7.83 14.58 -0.22
N ASP A 68 -7.58 13.33 -0.58
CA ASP A 68 -8.37 12.67 -1.62
C ASP A 68 -9.56 12.03 -0.90
N ARG A 69 -10.76 12.57 -1.16
CA ARG A 69 -12.02 12.06 -0.62
C ARG A 69 -12.95 11.63 -1.76
N ILE A 70 -13.33 10.36 -1.79
CA ILE A 70 -14.40 9.84 -2.65
C ILE A 70 -15.34 9.01 -1.77
N ASP A 71 -16.57 9.46 -1.60
CA ASP A 71 -17.56 8.65 -0.88
C ASP A 71 -17.97 7.48 -1.79
N TRP A 72 -17.73 6.24 -1.36
CA TRP A 72 -17.87 5.05 -2.20
C TRP A 72 -19.04 4.16 -1.77
N ILE A 73 -19.36 4.13 -0.48
CA ILE A 73 -20.57 3.48 0.04
C ILE A 73 -21.31 4.49 0.91
N ASN A 74 -22.43 4.99 0.39
CA ASN A 74 -23.37 5.86 1.11
C ASN A 74 -24.72 5.14 1.17
N THR A 75 -24.91 4.35 2.22
CA THR A 75 -26.19 3.73 2.57
C THR A 75 -26.69 4.38 3.85
N ASP A 76 -28.01 4.44 4.09
CA ASP A 76 -28.62 5.10 5.27
C ASP A 76 -28.06 4.62 6.63
N THR A 77 -27.41 3.45 6.67
CA THR A 77 -26.77 2.85 7.85
C THR A 77 -25.24 2.74 7.74
N PHE A 78 -24.64 3.02 6.58
CA PHE A 78 -23.23 2.75 6.33
C PHE A 78 -22.62 3.82 5.42
N ASN A 79 -21.76 4.65 5.99
CA ASN A 79 -21.00 5.67 5.28
C ASN A 79 -19.53 5.29 5.31
N ALA A 80 -19.03 4.72 4.22
CA ALA A 80 -17.60 4.52 4.01
C ALA A 80 -17.11 5.48 2.93
N SER A 81 -15.96 6.08 3.19
CA SER A 81 -15.34 7.09 2.32
C SER A 81 -13.92 6.67 2.00
N TYR A 82 -13.52 6.73 0.74
CA TYR A 82 -12.12 6.70 0.37
C TYR A 82 -11.51 8.01 0.85
N LEU A 83 -10.90 7.99 2.02
CA LEU A 83 -10.38 9.17 2.67
C LEU A 83 -8.89 8.96 2.92
N LEU A 84 -8.07 9.74 2.22
CA LEU A 84 -6.61 9.78 2.38
C LEU A 84 -6.15 11.12 2.93
N PRO A 85 -6.23 11.37 4.25
CA PRO A 85 -5.75 12.61 4.80
C PRO A 85 -4.26 12.57 5.08
N TRP A 86 -3.55 13.62 4.71
CA TRP A 86 -2.12 13.74 4.94
C TRP A 86 -1.80 14.56 6.21
N ARG A 87 -1.81 13.91 7.40
CA ARG A 87 -1.50 14.52 8.71
C ARG A 87 -0.93 13.54 9.74
N GLY A 88 -0.23 14.07 10.75
CA GLY A 88 0.23 13.31 11.92
C GLY A 88 1.42 12.41 11.60
N LEU A 89 1.34 11.13 11.99
CA LEU A 89 2.40 10.14 11.76
C LEU A 89 2.40 9.54 10.34
N ARG A 90 1.41 9.83 9.50
CA ARG A 90 1.28 9.22 8.17
C ARG A 90 2.35 9.67 7.17
N PRO A 91 2.67 10.98 7.02
CA PRO A 91 3.72 11.42 6.10
C PRO A 91 5.08 10.72 6.29
N PRO A 92 5.64 10.59 7.51
CA PRO A 92 6.90 9.87 7.68
C PRO A 92 6.77 8.36 7.44
N LEU A 93 5.63 7.73 7.74
CA LEU A 93 5.41 6.30 7.46
C LEU A 93 5.34 6.03 5.95
N VAL A 94 4.66 6.88 5.19
CA VAL A 94 4.59 6.78 3.72
C VAL A 94 5.96 6.97 3.07
N LEU A 95 6.75 7.94 3.56
CA LEU A 95 8.13 8.13 3.11
C LEU A 95 9.00 6.90 3.42
N LEU A 96 8.85 6.32 4.61
CA LEU A 96 9.56 5.12 5.02
C LEU A 96 9.18 3.92 4.12
N THR A 97 7.89 3.74 3.82
CA THR A 97 7.42 2.71 2.90
C THR A 97 7.99 2.87 1.50
N GLY A 98 8.01 4.10 0.96
CA GLY A 98 8.67 4.40 -0.32
C GLY A 98 10.17 4.04 -0.30
N LEU A 99 10.87 4.40 0.77
CA LEU A 99 12.30 4.11 0.95
C LEU A 99 12.57 2.61 1.01
N LEU A 100 11.84 1.88 1.87
CA LEU A 100 12.00 0.44 2.04
C LEU A 100 11.62 -0.32 0.78
N GLY A 101 10.55 0.08 0.09
CA GLY A 101 10.15 -0.48 -1.19
C GLY A 101 11.23 -0.33 -2.26
N PHE A 102 11.82 0.86 -2.38
CA PHE A 102 12.93 1.09 -3.31
C PHE A 102 14.17 0.25 -2.96
N CYS A 103 14.54 0.19 -1.68
CA CYS A 103 15.64 -0.65 -1.21
C CYS A 103 15.37 -2.15 -1.49
N ALA A 104 14.15 -2.62 -1.27
CA ALA A 104 13.75 -3.99 -1.55
C ALA A 104 13.89 -4.31 -3.05
N LEU A 105 13.41 -3.42 -3.93
CA LEU A 105 13.56 -3.57 -5.38
C LEU A 105 15.02 -3.70 -5.82
N LEU A 106 15.93 -2.92 -5.23
CA LEU A 106 17.37 -2.99 -5.52
C LEU A 106 18.00 -4.27 -4.96
N ALA A 107 17.64 -4.67 -3.74
CA ALA A 107 18.14 -5.89 -3.11
C ALA A 107 17.72 -7.17 -3.88
N SER A 108 16.56 -7.14 -4.53
CA SER A 108 15.99 -8.29 -5.24
C SER A 108 16.63 -8.59 -6.60
N PHE A 109 17.71 -7.90 -7.00
CA PHE A 109 18.44 -8.19 -8.24
C PHE A 109 19.10 -9.58 -8.25
N HIS A 110 19.28 -10.20 -7.08
CA HIS A 110 19.77 -11.57 -6.96
C HIS A 110 18.75 -12.63 -7.41
N ILE A 111 17.46 -12.31 -7.49
CA ILE A 111 16.41 -13.29 -7.85
C ILE A 111 16.56 -13.72 -9.33
N GLN A 112 16.68 -15.02 -9.56
CA GLN A 112 16.83 -15.61 -10.91
C GLN A 112 15.60 -16.42 -11.36
N THR A 113 14.73 -16.82 -10.43
CA THR A 113 13.57 -17.66 -10.72
C THR A 113 12.32 -16.81 -10.83
N ARG A 114 11.54 -17.00 -11.91
CA ARG A 114 10.23 -16.35 -12.12
C ARG A 114 10.27 -14.83 -11.85
N ILE A 115 11.29 -14.16 -12.39
CA ILE A 115 11.62 -12.74 -12.11
C ILE A 115 10.40 -11.83 -12.30
N LYS A 116 9.66 -12.02 -13.40
CA LYS A 116 8.44 -11.24 -13.70
C LYS A 116 7.40 -11.31 -12.58
N GLU A 117 7.09 -12.51 -12.10
CA GLU A 117 6.09 -12.72 -11.05
C GLU A 117 6.54 -12.12 -9.72
N TYR A 118 7.83 -12.27 -9.38
CA TYR A 118 8.40 -11.71 -8.16
C TYR A 118 8.24 -10.19 -8.07
N PHE A 119 8.66 -9.47 -9.11
CA PHE A 119 8.60 -8.00 -9.13
C PHE A 119 7.16 -7.48 -9.18
N VAL A 120 6.25 -8.19 -9.86
CA VAL A 120 4.81 -7.86 -9.83
C VAL A 120 4.27 -7.98 -8.41
N TRP A 121 4.50 -9.09 -7.72
CA TRP A 121 4.03 -9.26 -6.35
C TRP A 121 4.65 -8.26 -5.38
N LEU A 122 5.93 -7.92 -5.55
CA LEU A 122 6.61 -6.94 -4.70
C LEU A 122 6.03 -5.52 -4.89
N LEU A 123 5.67 -5.13 -6.12
CA LEU A 123 5.02 -3.84 -6.39
C LEU A 123 3.56 -3.80 -5.91
N VAL A 124 2.83 -4.92 -6.02
CA VAL A 124 1.48 -5.04 -5.44
C VAL A 124 1.54 -4.96 -3.91
N LEU A 125 2.53 -5.58 -3.28
CA LEU A 125 2.78 -5.45 -1.85
C LEU A 125 3.02 -3.99 -1.47
N GLN A 126 3.90 -3.28 -2.20
CA GLN A 126 4.17 -1.86 -1.98
C GLN A 126 2.89 -1.03 -2.04
N THR A 127 2.02 -1.27 -3.03
CA THR A 127 0.72 -0.60 -3.18
C THR A 127 -0.15 -0.81 -1.94
N ALA A 128 -0.26 -2.05 -1.48
CA ALA A 128 -1.10 -2.39 -0.34
C ALA A 128 -0.60 -1.70 0.95
N VAL A 129 0.70 -1.76 1.23
CA VAL A 129 1.31 -1.11 2.41
C VAL A 129 1.16 0.42 2.34
N MET A 130 1.32 1.02 1.16
CA MET A 130 1.08 2.45 0.96
C MET A 130 -0.39 2.82 1.23
N GLY A 131 -1.32 1.96 0.82
CA GLY A 131 -2.75 2.10 1.10
C GLY A 131 -3.08 2.01 2.59
N VAL A 132 -2.47 1.07 3.32
CA VAL A 132 -2.64 0.93 4.78
C VAL A 132 -2.27 2.23 5.51
N PHE A 133 -1.12 2.82 5.20
CA PHE A 133 -0.65 4.03 5.90
C PHE A 133 -1.35 5.33 5.48
N THR A 134 -1.97 5.36 4.29
CA THR A 134 -2.67 6.54 3.80
C THR A 134 -4.14 6.57 4.19
N SER A 135 -4.76 5.41 4.41
CA SER A 135 -6.19 5.26 4.73
C SER A 135 -6.54 5.78 6.13
N LEU A 136 -7.58 6.61 6.23
CA LEU A 136 -8.18 6.99 7.52
C LEU A 136 -9.48 6.22 7.82
N ASP A 137 -10.25 5.90 6.79
CA ASP A 137 -11.45 5.09 6.94
C ASP A 137 -11.08 3.67 7.37
N LEU A 138 -11.70 3.20 8.44
CA LEU A 138 -11.37 1.91 9.05
C LEU A 138 -11.67 0.71 8.13
N LEU A 139 -12.71 0.80 7.31
CA LEU A 139 -13.01 -0.26 6.34
C LEU A 139 -11.98 -0.25 5.22
N LEU A 140 -11.62 0.93 4.70
CA LEU A 140 -10.59 1.04 3.66
C LEU A 140 -9.23 0.56 4.18
N PHE A 141 -8.87 0.92 5.42
CA PHE A 141 -7.69 0.42 6.11
C PHE A 141 -7.71 -1.11 6.17
N PHE A 142 -8.83 -1.71 6.59
CA PHE A 142 -8.98 -3.17 6.67
C PHE A 142 -8.84 -3.83 5.29
N LEU A 143 -9.37 -3.22 4.23
CA LEU A 143 -9.23 -3.76 2.87
C LEU A 143 -7.78 -3.78 2.39
N PHE A 144 -7.03 -2.69 2.60
CA PHE A 144 -5.60 -2.69 2.27
C PHE A 144 -4.80 -3.65 3.14
N TRP A 145 -5.18 -3.80 4.41
CA TRP A 145 -4.59 -4.75 5.35
C TRP A 145 -4.80 -6.21 4.93
N GLU A 146 -5.99 -6.56 4.42
CA GLU A 146 -6.22 -7.90 3.87
C GLU A 146 -5.53 -8.08 2.51
N LEU A 147 -5.50 -7.02 1.69
CA LEU A 147 -4.88 -7.06 0.37
C LEU A 147 -3.39 -7.36 0.46
N GLU A 148 -2.65 -6.84 1.45
CA GLU A 148 -1.22 -7.10 1.60
C GLU A 148 -0.88 -8.56 1.94
N LEU A 149 -1.83 -9.32 2.52
CA LEU A 149 -1.62 -10.73 2.85
C LEU A 149 -1.40 -11.59 1.61
N ILE A 150 -2.08 -11.25 0.50
CA ILE A 150 -2.01 -12.03 -0.74
C ILE A 150 -0.59 -11.96 -1.35
N PRO A 151 0.02 -10.77 -1.60
CA PRO A 151 1.40 -10.68 -2.05
C PRO A 151 2.40 -11.28 -1.07
N MET A 152 2.24 -11.07 0.24
CA MET A 152 3.16 -11.65 1.23
C MET A 152 3.14 -13.18 1.18
N TYR A 153 1.96 -13.78 1.10
CA TYR A 153 1.82 -15.23 0.96
C TYR A 153 2.52 -15.74 -0.31
N MET A 154 2.35 -15.07 -1.44
CA MET A 154 2.97 -15.46 -2.71
C MET A 154 4.50 -15.32 -2.68
N LEU A 155 5.00 -14.21 -2.12
CA LEU A 155 6.43 -13.98 -1.99
C LEU A 155 7.10 -15.01 -1.08
N ILE A 156 6.48 -15.33 0.05
CA ILE A 156 7.01 -16.32 1.01
C ILE A 156 6.91 -17.73 0.43
N SER A 157 5.78 -18.13 -0.15
CA SER A 157 5.56 -19.51 -0.62
C SER A 157 6.46 -19.89 -1.79
N VAL A 158 6.75 -18.96 -2.71
CA VAL A 158 7.53 -19.25 -3.92
C VAL A 158 9.01 -18.97 -3.71
N TRP A 159 9.39 -17.82 -3.14
CA TRP A 159 10.78 -17.37 -3.00
C TRP A 159 11.35 -17.42 -1.58
N GLY A 160 10.55 -17.81 -0.58
CA GLY A 160 11.04 -18.01 0.78
C GLY A 160 12.03 -19.18 0.91
N SER A 161 12.83 -19.14 1.98
CA SER A 161 13.82 -20.18 2.31
C SER A 161 13.26 -21.25 3.25
N GLY A 162 13.81 -22.47 3.19
CA GLY A 162 13.44 -23.56 4.09
C GLY A 162 12.05 -24.15 3.78
N LYS A 163 11.22 -24.37 4.82
CA LYS A 163 9.85 -24.92 4.68
C LYS A 163 8.86 -23.83 4.25
N LYS A 164 9.12 -23.21 3.10
CA LYS A 164 8.48 -21.99 2.62
C LYS A 164 6.95 -22.04 2.54
N GLU A 165 6.37 -23.12 2.03
CA GLU A 165 4.91 -23.29 1.94
C GLU A 165 4.26 -23.38 3.32
N TYR A 166 4.88 -24.12 4.24
CA TYR A 166 4.41 -24.24 5.61
C TYR A 166 4.52 -22.92 6.38
N SER A 167 5.62 -22.18 6.18
CA SER A 167 5.81 -20.84 6.76
C SER A 167 4.80 -19.84 6.22
N ALA A 168 4.54 -19.85 4.90
CA ALA A 168 3.54 -18.99 4.27
C ALA A 168 2.12 -19.29 4.78
N MET A 169 1.76 -20.57 4.89
CA MET A 169 0.45 -20.98 5.44
C MET A 169 0.28 -20.55 6.89
N LYS A 170 1.31 -20.74 7.73
CA LYS A 170 1.28 -20.25 9.11
C LYS A 170 1.11 -18.74 9.17
N PHE A 171 1.94 -18.00 8.45
CA PHE A 171 1.83 -16.54 8.38
C PHE A 171 0.39 -16.12 8.04
N LEU A 172 -0.18 -16.70 6.99
CA LEU A 172 -1.55 -16.39 6.57
C LEU A 172 -2.58 -16.71 7.65
N ILE A 173 -2.54 -17.89 8.26
CA ILE A 173 -3.51 -18.30 9.30
C ILE A 173 -3.42 -17.40 10.53
N PHE A 174 -2.20 -17.12 11.03
CA PHE A 174 -2.03 -16.26 12.20
C PHE A 174 -2.52 -14.83 11.92
N THR A 175 -2.27 -14.31 10.73
CA THR A 175 -2.67 -12.94 10.40
C THR A 175 -4.17 -12.83 10.12
N ILE A 176 -4.78 -13.79 9.39
CA ILE A 176 -6.24 -13.82 9.16
C ILE A 176 -7.00 -13.99 10.47
N LEU A 177 -6.50 -14.80 11.40
CA LEU A 177 -7.15 -14.97 12.71
C LEU A 177 -7.13 -13.65 13.50
N GLY A 178 -6.01 -12.92 13.45
CA GLY A 178 -5.90 -11.59 14.05
C GLY A 178 -6.80 -10.55 13.38
N SER A 179 -6.86 -10.56 12.04
CA SER A 179 -7.69 -9.64 11.28
C SER A 179 -9.18 -9.94 11.41
N ALA A 180 -9.58 -11.20 11.61
CA ALA A 180 -10.96 -11.54 11.94
C ALA A 180 -11.42 -10.90 13.26
N ALA A 181 -10.56 -10.90 14.29
CA ALA A 181 -10.84 -10.20 15.55
C ALA A 181 -10.91 -8.68 15.33
N MET A 182 -10.03 -8.13 14.50
CA MET A 182 -10.08 -6.72 14.10
C MET A 182 -11.40 -6.38 13.39
N LEU A 183 -11.86 -7.22 12.45
CA LEU A 183 -13.13 -7.02 11.73
C LEU A 183 -14.32 -6.97 12.69
N VAL A 184 -14.36 -7.87 13.68
CA VAL A 184 -15.40 -7.85 14.72
C VAL A 184 -15.39 -6.53 15.51
N ALA A 185 -14.20 -6.04 15.88
CA ALA A 185 -14.07 -4.77 16.57
C ALA A 185 -14.51 -3.59 15.70
N LEU A 186 -14.15 -3.59 14.40
CA LEU A 186 -14.58 -2.57 13.45
C LEU A 186 -16.10 -2.52 13.34
N VAL A 187 -16.74 -3.67 13.12
CA VAL A 187 -18.21 -3.76 13.07
C VAL A 187 -18.83 -3.28 14.39
N GLY A 188 -18.23 -3.61 15.53
CA GLY A 188 -18.68 -3.13 16.84
C GLY A 188 -18.65 -1.60 16.98
N ILE A 189 -17.58 -0.95 16.52
CA ILE A 189 -17.47 0.53 16.51
C ILE A 189 -18.50 1.14 15.55
N PHE A 190 -18.67 0.56 14.37
CA PHE A 190 -19.66 1.04 13.40
C PHE A 190 -21.09 0.95 13.94
N LEU A 191 -21.46 -0.14 14.63
CA LEU A 191 -22.78 -0.31 15.22
C LEU A 191 -23.02 0.58 16.45
N SER A 192 -21.97 0.96 17.17
CA SER A 192 -22.09 1.86 18.32
C SER A 192 -22.23 3.33 17.94
N GLY A 193 -22.01 3.68 16.66
CA GLY A 193 -22.25 5.02 16.12
C GLY A 193 -21.28 6.11 16.62
N ILE A 194 -20.08 5.70 17.04
CA ILE A 194 -18.98 6.60 17.45
C ILE A 194 -18.09 6.92 16.24
#